data_AF-A0A8J7C911-F1
#
_entry.id   AF-A0A8J7C911-F1
#
_cell.length_a   1.000
_cell.length_b   1.000
_cell.length_c   1.000
_cell.angle_alpha   90.00
_cell.angle_beta   90.00
_cell.angle_gamma   90.00
#
_symmetry.space_group_name_H-M   'P 1'
#
loop_
_entity.id
_entity.type
_entity.pdbx_description
1 polymer ?
#
loop_
_entity_poly.entity_id
_entity_poly.type
_entity_poly.pdbx_seq_one_letter_code
_entity_poly.pdbx_strand_id
1 'polypeptide(L)' 'MKIEQAVLEKLRQLPVDKQQEVLDFAEFLHQKMASKPPLRSVKGLWAGLDIDITEEDIAQARKEMWGNFPEQDI' A
#
# COMPACT_ATOMS: atom_id res chain seq x y z
N MET A 1 -11.77 6.45 -35.46
CA MET A 1 -11.77 5.06 -34.95
C MET A 1 -12.20 5.07 -33.49
N LYS A 2 -13.00 4.09 -33.05
CA LYS A 2 -13.32 3.90 -31.64
C LYS A 2 -12.15 3.18 -30.95
N ILE A 3 -11.81 3.56 -29.71
CA ILE A 3 -10.70 2.97 -28.95
C ILE A 3 -10.83 1.44 -28.83
N GLU A 4 -12.05 0.94 -28.65
CA GLU A 4 -12.39 -0.48 -28.60
C GLU A 4 -11.95 -1.23 -29.86
N GLN A 5 -12.20 -0.66 -31.04
CA GLN A 5 -11.81 -1.26 -32.32
C GLN A 5 -10.30 -1.32 -32.48
N ALA A 6 -9.59 -0.24 -32.10
CA ALA A 6 -8.13 -0.21 -32.15
C ALA A 6 -7.48 -1.24 -31.23
N VAL A 7 -8.04 -1.44 -30.02
CA VAL A 7 -7.57 -2.47 -29.08
C VAL A 7 -7.80 -3.87 -29.65
N LEU A 8 -8.98 -4.15 -30.21
CA LEU A 8 -9.28 -5.44 -30.83
C LEU A 8 -8.38 -5.76 -32.02
N GLU A 9 -8.09 -4.78 -32.88
CA GLU A 9 -7.19 -4.97 -34.02
C GLU A 9 -5.77 -5.29 -33.57
N LYS A 10 -5.25 -4.62 -32.53
CA LYS A 10 -3.92 -4.90 -31.98
C LYS A 10 -3.87 -6.23 -31.24
N LEU A 11 -4.90 -6.58 -30.48
CA LEU A 11 -4.97 -7.84 -29.74
C LEU A 11 -4.94 -9.06 -30.67
N ARG A 12 -5.63 -8.99 -31.83
CA ARG A 12 -5.61 -10.07 -32.83
C ARG A 12 -4.24 -10.29 -33.50
N GLN A 13 -3.37 -9.28 -33.50
CA GLN A 13 -2.01 -9.38 -34.06
C GLN A 13 -1.00 -9.95 -33.07
N LEU A 14 -1.37 -10.08 -31.79
CA LEU A 14 -0.49 -10.60 -30.75
C LEU A 14 -0.54 -12.14 -30.67
N PRO A 15 0.57 -12.79 -30.32
CA PRO A 15 0.57 -14.20 -29.98
C PRO A 15 -0.18 -14.44 -28.65
N VAL A 16 -0.58 -15.69 -28.42
CA VAL A 16 -1.50 -16.08 -27.32
C VAL A 16 -0.99 -15.66 -25.94
N ASP A 17 0.32 -15.77 -25.69
CA ASP A 17 0.98 -15.34 -24.45
C ASP A 17 0.80 -13.84 -24.19
N LYS A 18 0.90 -13.01 -25.24
CA LYS A 18 0.70 -11.57 -25.14
C LYS A 18 -0.76 -11.17 -25.09
N GLN A 19 -1.66 -11.97 -25.65
CA GLN A 19 -3.11 -11.76 -25.47
C GLN A 19 -3.51 -11.97 -24.00
N GLN A 20 -2.93 -12.97 -23.33
CA GLN A 20 -3.15 -13.20 -21.90
C GLN A 20 -2.66 -12.01 -21.07
N GLU A 21 -1.47 -11.48 -21.36
CA GLU A 21 -0.92 -10.30 -20.66
C GLU A 21 -1.84 -9.07 -20.78
N VAL A 22 -2.47 -8.86 -21.94
CA VAL A 22 -3.44 -7.78 -22.14
C VAL A 22 -4.72 -8.00 -21.33
N LEU A 23 -5.20 -9.25 -21.24
CA LEU A 23 -6.35 -9.61 -20.41
C LEU A 23 -6.06 -9.35 -18.93
N ASP A 24 -4.92 -9.83 -18.44
CA ASP A 24 -4.48 -9.62 -17.05
C ASP A 24 -4.38 -8.12 -16.72
N PHE A 25 -3.88 -7.31 -17.67
CA PHE A 25 -3.79 -5.86 -17.49
C PHE A 25 -5.17 -5.20 -17.46
N ALA A 26 -6.12 -5.63 -18.28
CA ALA A 26 -7.49 -5.12 -18.25
C ALA A 26 -8.18 -5.44 -16.92
N GLU A 27 -7.99 -6.65 -16.38
CA GLU A 27 -8.48 -7.02 -15.05
C GLU A 27 -7.83 -6.19 -13.95
N PHE A 28 -6.52 -5.96 -14.02
CA PHE A 28 -5.80 -5.09 -13.10
C PHE A 28 -6.37 -3.66 -13.09
N LEU A 29 -6.65 -3.09 -14.27
CA LEU A 29 -7.27 -1.77 -14.37
C LEU A 29 -8.66 -1.75 -13.71
N HIS A 30 -9.46 -2.80 -13.90
CA HIS A 30 -10.77 -2.92 -13.28
C HIS A 30 -10.67 -2.98 -11.75
N GLN A 31 -9.74 -3.77 -11.22
CA GLN A 31 -9.48 -3.83 -9.78
C GLN A 31 -8.95 -2.50 -9.22
N LYS A 32 -8.14 -1.77 -9.98
CA LYS A 32 -7.63 -0.46 -9.59
C LYS A 32 -8.74 0.60 -9.57
N MET A 33 -9.75 0.47 -10.44
CA MET A 33 -10.93 1.32 -10.44
C MET A 33 -11.87 1.02 -9.28
N ALA A 34 -11.89 -0.22 -8.78
CA ALA A 34 -12.60 -0.54 -7.55
C ALA A 34 -11.99 0.31 -6.43
N SER A 35 -12.76 1.32 -5.99
CA SER A 35 -12.32 2.25 -4.97
C SER A 35 -11.96 1.45 -3.73
N LYS A 36 -10.70 1.52 -3.30
CA LYS A 36 -10.31 0.89 -2.04
C LYS A 36 -11.23 1.45 -0.97
N PRO A 37 -11.89 0.59 -0.16
CA PRO A 37 -12.73 1.08 0.92
C PRO A 37 -11.87 1.99 1.80
N PRO A 38 -12.44 3.08 2.34
CA PRO A 38 -11.70 3.96 3.22
C PRO A 38 -11.07 3.14 4.34
N LEU A 39 -9.80 3.42 4.65
CA LEU A 39 -9.12 2.79 5.76
C LEU A 39 -9.96 3.02 7.03
N ARG A 40 -10.18 1.95 7.79
CA ARG A 40 -10.83 2.08 9.10
C ARG A 40 -9.85 2.76 10.05
N SER A 41 -10.39 3.56 10.97
CA SER A 41 -9.60 4.16 12.03
C SER A 41 -8.92 3.06 12.86
N VAL A 42 -7.62 3.21 13.09
CA VAL A 42 -6.85 2.36 14.01
C VAL A 42 -6.96 2.84 15.47
N LYS A 43 -7.67 3.97 15.71
CA LYS A 43 -7.90 4.49 17.05
C LYS A 43 -8.66 3.45 17.88
N GLY A 44 -8.12 3.10 19.04
CA GLY A 44 -8.72 2.12 19.95
C GLY A 44 -8.34 0.67 19.70
N LEU A 45 -7.48 0.38 18.71
CA LEU A 45 -6.98 -0.97 18.45
C LEU A 45 -6.34 -1.61 19.70
N TRP A 46 -5.75 -0.79 20.58
CA TRP A 46 -5.06 -1.24 21.80
C TRP A 46 -5.89 -1.06 23.08
N ALA A 47 -7.13 -0.58 22.98
CA ALA A 47 -7.95 -0.25 24.14
C ALA A 47 -8.30 -1.45 25.05
N GLY A 48 -8.16 -2.68 24.54
CA GLY A 48 -8.40 -3.92 25.28
C GLY A 48 -7.14 -4.67 25.70
N LEU A 49 -5.95 -4.12 25.48
CA LEU A 49 -4.69 -4.83 25.72
C LEU A 49 -4.12 -4.61 27.13
N ASP A 50 -4.82 -3.87 28.00
CA ASP A 50 -4.37 -3.52 29.37
C ASP A 50 -2.91 -3.03 29.41
N ILE A 51 -2.53 -2.27 28.39
CA ILE A 51 -1.19 -1.70 28.27
C ILE A 51 -1.22 -0.34 28.96
N ASP A 52 -0.63 -0.26 30.14
CA ASP A 52 -0.34 1.00 30.81
C ASP A 52 1.08 1.44 30.43
N ILE A 53 1.18 2.45 29.56
CA ILE A 53 2.49 2.99 29.16
C ILE A 53 2.82 4.14 30.11
N THR A 54 3.81 3.93 30.98
CA THR A 54 4.26 4.95 31.90
C THR A 54 5.26 5.91 31.24
N GLU A 55 5.48 7.06 31.87
CA GLU A 55 6.51 8.00 31.43
C GLU A 55 7.92 7.37 31.48
N GLU A 56 8.16 6.50 32.46
CA GLU A 56 9.42 5.77 32.62
C GLU A 56 9.66 4.81 31.46
N ASP A 57 8.63 4.08 31.02
CA ASP A 57 8.70 3.18 29.86
C ASP A 57 9.08 3.95 28.58
N ILE A 58 8.49 5.13 28.38
CA ILE A 58 8.78 6.00 27.24
C ILE A 58 10.21 6.54 27.32
N ALA A 59 10.64 7.00 28.50
CA ALA A 59 11.98 7.52 28.72
C ALA A 59 13.05 6.44 28.49
N GLN A 60 12.81 5.21 28.96
CA GLN A 60 13.69 4.08 28.74
C GLN A 60 13.76 3.72 27.26
N ALA A 61 12.62 3.55 26.58
CA ALA A 61 12.59 3.26 25.15
C ALA A 61 13.30 4.36 24.33
N ARG A 62 13.15 5.63 24.73
CA ARG A 62 13.81 6.75 24.06
C ARG A 62 15.34 6.69 24.23
N LYS A 63 15.80 6.39 25.44
CA LYS A 63 17.23 6.24 25.76
C LYS A 63 17.85 5.04 25.05
N GLU A 64 17.15 3.92 24.96
CA GLU A 64 17.62 2.72 24.24
C GLU A 64 17.72 2.98 22.73
N MET A 65 16.72 3.62 22.14
CA MET A 65 16.64 3.82 20.68
C MET A 65 17.47 5.01 20.19
N TRP A 66 17.54 6.09 20.97
CA TRP A 66 18.17 7.35 20.58
C TRP A 66 19.28 7.82 21.53
N GLY A 67 19.70 7.02 22.52
CA GLY A 67 20.77 7.40 23.44
C GLY A 67 22.15 7.61 22.79
N ASN A 68 22.37 6.99 21.62
CA ASN A 68 23.56 7.20 20.79
C ASN A 68 23.27 8.09 19.56
N PHE A 69 22.12 8.77 19.54
CA PHE A 69 21.80 9.65 18.43
C PHE A 69 22.78 10.83 18.45
N PRO A 70 23.55 11.04 17.36
CA PRO A 70 24.58 12.07 17.37
C PRO A 70 23.91 13.43 17.48
N GLU A 71 24.19 14.15 18.57
CA GLU A 71 24.00 15.60 18.62
C GLU A 71 25.02 16.18 17.63
N GLN A 72 24.59 16.46 16.41
CA GLN A 72 25.38 17.35 15.57
C GLN A 72 25.33 18.73 16.24
N ASP A 73 26.49 19.23 16.65
CA ASP A 73 26.68 20.63 17.01
C ASP A 73 26.19 21.49 15.82
N ILE A 74 25.02 22.11 15.98
CA ILE A 74 24.48 23.11 15.05
C ILE A 74 25.14 24.45 15.34
#